data_AF-A0A8J4Y1B8-F1
#
_entry.id   AF-A0A8J4Y1B8-F1
#
_cell.length_a   1.000
_cell.length_b   1.000
_cell.length_c   1.000
_cell.angle_alpha   90.00
_cell.angle_beta   90.00
_cell.angle_gamma   90.00
#
_symmetry.space_group_name_H-M   'P 1'
#
loop_
_entity.id
_entity.type
_entity.pdbx_description
1 polymer ?
#
loop_
_entity_poly.entity_id
_entity_poly.type
_entity_poly.pdbx_seq_one_letter_code
_entity_poly.pdbx_strand_id
1 'polypeptide(L)'
;MAVVGLSGWDWAVFGVTLVASLGTGVFAGWVARRKAKKGDVKSTAAEFLMGGRHLNPFAVALSTMIGAISAVSIIGNAAEMYAYGTQLCMNVIGIVLGFVFVHLVNLRVFYPLKITSVYTYIERRFQSKALRSFSVYSTFVGTFFYIGLCVYSPSLAMETVTGLPAWVSIVIMGVICTIYSAWALERVAPGRIRTRDIEFSTPRR
;
A
#
# COMPACT_ATOMS: atom_id res chain seq x y z
N MET A 1 34.53 0.37 10.31
CA MET A 1 33.22 1.04 10.44
C MET A 1 32.68 0.66 11.81
N ALA A 2 32.46 1.64 12.69
CA ALA A 2 32.01 1.36 14.05
C ALA A 2 30.58 0.81 13.99
N VAL A 3 30.42 -0.47 14.34
CA VAL A 3 29.11 -1.07 14.61
C VAL A 3 28.59 -0.35 15.85
N VAL A 4 27.66 0.58 15.67
CA VAL A 4 26.95 1.20 16.79
C VAL A 4 26.06 0.10 17.36
N GLY A 5 26.54 -0.60 18.38
CA GLY A 5 25.79 -1.69 19.02
C GLY A 5 24.46 -1.15 19.53
N LEU A 6 23.35 -1.75 19.09
CA LEU A 6 22.02 -1.41 19.57
C LEU A 6 21.99 -1.49 21.10
N SER A 7 21.56 -0.41 21.74
CA SER A 7 21.27 -0.38 23.16
C SER A 7 20.09 -1.32 23.46
N GLY A 8 19.98 -1.83 24.70
CA GLY A 8 18.83 -2.65 25.10
C GLY A 8 17.47 -1.95 24.91
N TRP A 9 17.48 -0.61 24.90
CA TRP A 9 16.31 0.21 24.60
C TRP A 9 15.88 0.15 23.12
N ASP A 10 16.83 0.01 22.20
CA ASP A 10 16.51 -0.07 20.77
C ASP A 10 15.77 -1.37 20.44
N TRP A 11 16.17 -2.47 21.10
CA TRP A 11 15.47 -3.75 21.02
C TRP A 11 14.07 -3.71 21.64
N ALA A 12 13.89 -2.98 22.75
CA ALA A 12 12.58 -2.79 23.36
C ALA A 12 11.64 -2.02 22.41
N VAL A 13 12.11 -0.93 21.80
CA VAL A 13 11.34 -0.16 20.82
C VAL A 13 11.01 -1.00 19.58
N PHE A 14 11.96 -1.81 19.10
CA PHE A 14 11.75 -2.71 17.98
C PHE A 14 10.66 -3.76 18.29
N GLY A 15 10.72 -4.37 19.48
CA GLY A 15 9.72 -5.31 19.95
C GLY A 15 8.32 -4.68 20.07
N VAL A 16 8.21 -3.50 20.67
CA VAL A 16 6.93 -2.77 20.79
C VAL A 16 6.36 -2.43 19.41
N THR A 17 7.19 -1.99 18.47
CA THR A 17 6.76 -1.64 17.11
C THR A 17 6.26 -2.86 16.33
N LEU A 18 6.91 -4.02 16.49
CA LEU A 18 6.45 -5.29 15.92
C LEU A 18 5.12 -5.74 16.51
N VAL A 19 4.96 -5.66 17.83
CA VAL A 19 3.72 -6.02 18.52
C VAL A 19 2.58 -5.08 18.12
N ALA A 20 2.84 -3.78 17.99
CA ALA A 20 1.85 -2.81 17.51
C ALA A 20 1.43 -3.12 16.07
N SER A 21 2.38 -3.44 15.18
CA SER A 21 2.10 -3.80 13.78
C SER A 21 1.26 -5.08 13.69
N LEU A 22 1.63 -6.14 14.43
CA LEU A 22 0.83 -7.37 14.55
C LEU A 22 -0.56 -7.09 15.15
N GLY A 23 -0.61 -6.19 16.13
CA GLY A 23 -1.84 -5.73 16.78
C GLY A 23 -2.82 -5.10 15.79
N THR A 24 -2.35 -4.29 14.83
CA THR A 24 -3.22 -3.72 13.79
C THR A 24 -3.81 -4.81 12.89
N GLY A 25 -3.03 -5.83 12.51
CA GLY A 25 -3.50 -6.97 11.72
C GLY A 25 -4.52 -7.83 12.44
N VAL A 26 -4.29 -8.13 13.73
CA VAL A 26 -5.23 -8.89 14.58
C VAL A 26 -6.51 -8.09 14.82
N PHE A 27 -6.40 -6.78 15.08
CA PHE A 27 -7.55 -5.90 15.27
C PHE A 27 -8.38 -5.78 13.98
N ALA A 28 -7.75 -5.60 12.83
CA ALA A 28 -8.43 -5.59 11.53
C ALA A 28 -9.16 -6.91 11.25
N GLY A 29 -8.50 -8.05 11.50
CA GLY A 29 -9.11 -9.37 11.37
C GLY A 29 -10.26 -9.61 12.36
N TRP A 30 -10.17 -9.07 13.58
CA TRP A 30 -11.24 -9.17 14.58
C TRP A 30 -12.44 -8.29 14.25
N VAL A 31 -12.22 -7.07 13.76
CA VAL A 31 -13.28 -6.18 13.26
C VAL A 31 -13.97 -6.80 12.04
N ALA A 32 -13.21 -7.40 11.12
CA ALA A 32 -13.76 -8.12 9.96
C ALA A 32 -14.64 -9.31 10.40
N ARG A 33 -14.18 -10.11 11.36
CA ARG A 33 -14.96 -11.22 11.93
C ARG A 33 -16.21 -10.76 12.67
N ARG A 34 -16.15 -9.64 13.41
CA ARG A 34 -17.32 -9.05 14.07
C ARG A 34 -18.37 -8.57 13.06
N LYS A 35 -17.95 -7.99 11.95
CA LYS A 35 -18.85 -7.58 10.86
C LYS A 35 -19.48 -8.79 10.15
N ALA A 36 -18.73 -9.87 9.93
CA ALA A 36 -19.25 -11.11 9.35
C ALA A 36 -20.28 -11.82 10.27
N LYS A 37 -20.07 -11.81 11.59
CA LYS A 37 -20.98 -12.44 12.57
C LYS A 37 -22.30 -11.70 12.75
N LYS A 38 -22.37 -10.42 12.35
CA LYS A 38 -23.57 -9.57 12.47
C LYS A 38 -24.57 -9.70 11.31
N GLY A 39 -24.32 -10.58 10.33
CA GLY A 39 -25.28 -10.95 9.28
C GLY A 39 -25.50 -9.92 8.17
N ASP A 40 -24.89 -8.74 8.23
CA ASP A 40 -25.15 -7.63 7.28
C ASP A 40 -24.27 -7.61 6.03
N VAL A 41 -23.19 -8.39 5.97
CA VAL A 41 -22.25 -8.33 4.84
C VAL A 41 -22.42 -9.57 3.97
N LYS A 42 -23.29 -9.47 2.95
CA LYS A 42 -23.25 -10.41 1.84
C LYS A 42 -21.86 -10.31 1.22
N SER A 43 -21.15 -11.41 1.25
CA SER A 43 -19.81 -11.64 0.69
C SER A 43 -19.77 -11.35 -0.81
N THR A 44 -19.65 -10.07 -1.17
CA THR A 44 -19.27 -9.64 -2.51
C THR A 44 -17.95 -8.90 -2.39
N ALA A 45 -16.91 -9.33 -3.12
CA ALA A 45 -15.61 -8.66 -3.13
C ALA A 45 -15.73 -7.15 -3.40
N ALA A 46 -16.73 -6.74 -4.18
CA ALA A 46 -17.03 -5.34 -4.44
C ALA A 46 -17.49 -4.56 -3.20
N GLU A 47 -18.27 -5.16 -2.29
CA GLU A 47 -18.75 -4.49 -1.06
C GLU A 47 -17.63 -4.36 -0.03
N PHE A 48 -16.74 -5.36 0.02
CA PHE A 48 -15.51 -5.32 0.80
C PHE A 48 -14.52 -4.26 0.27
N LEU A 49 -14.28 -4.21 -1.04
CA LEU A 49 -13.39 -3.24 -1.68
C LEU A 49 -13.93 -1.80 -1.64
N MET A 50 -15.26 -1.63 -1.61
CA MET A 50 -15.92 -0.31 -1.57
C MET A 50 -16.32 0.15 -0.17
N GLY A 51 -16.11 -0.68 0.87
CA GLY A 51 -16.50 -0.39 2.25
C GLY A 51 -17.97 0.02 2.40
N GLY A 52 -18.87 -0.54 1.59
CA GLY A 52 -20.29 -0.20 1.59
C GLY A 52 -20.64 1.22 1.10
N ARG A 53 -19.71 1.97 0.49
CA ARG A 53 -19.91 3.37 -0.01
C ARG A 53 -20.39 4.40 1.03
N HIS A 54 -20.47 4.01 2.31
CA HIS A 54 -20.86 4.85 3.45
C HIS A 54 -19.68 5.14 4.40
N LEU A 55 -18.44 5.05 3.89
CA LEU A 55 -17.25 5.37 4.68
C LEU A 55 -17.15 6.88 4.93
N ASN A 56 -16.81 7.25 6.17
CA ASN A 56 -16.54 8.64 6.52
C ASN A 56 -15.40 9.19 5.63
N PRO A 57 -15.58 10.32 4.92
CA PRO A 57 -14.55 10.90 4.05
C PRO A 57 -13.20 11.11 4.75
N PHE A 58 -13.22 11.43 6.05
CA PHE A 58 -12.00 11.56 6.85
C PHE A 58 -11.24 10.23 6.98
N ALA A 59 -11.95 9.11 7.16
CA ALA A 59 -11.33 7.79 7.27
C ALA A 59 -10.73 7.34 5.93
N VAL A 60 -11.38 7.69 4.81
CA VAL A 60 -10.87 7.40 3.47
C VAL A 60 -9.61 8.23 3.19
N ALA A 61 -9.66 9.54 3.45
CA ALA A 61 -8.51 10.42 3.28
C ALA A 61 -7.32 9.95 4.12
N LEU A 62 -7.55 9.59 5.38
CA LEU A 62 -6.52 9.08 6.28
C LEU A 62 -5.91 7.76 5.77
N SER A 63 -6.73 6.83 5.26
CA SER A 63 -6.23 5.60 4.65
C SER A 63 -5.39 5.86 3.40
N THR A 64 -5.78 6.83 2.57
CA THR A 64 -5.01 7.20 1.36
C THR A 64 -3.70 7.89 1.72
N MET A 65 -3.71 8.75 2.75
CA MET A 65 -2.48 9.40 3.26
C MET A 65 -1.49 8.36 3.80
N ILE A 66 -1.95 7.41 4.60
CA ILE A 66 -1.11 6.32 5.12
C ILE A 66 -0.49 5.51 3.99
N GLY A 67 -1.25 5.21 2.93
CA GLY A 67 -0.74 4.46 1.78
C GLY A 67 0.22 5.23 0.88
N ALA A 68 0.19 6.57 0.90
CA ALA A 68 1.08 7.41 0.09
C ALA A 68 2.46 7.62 0.73
N ILE A 69 2.56 7.50 2.06
CA ILE A 69 3.82 7.70 2.79
C ILE A 69 4.64 6.42 2.69
N SER A 70 5.85 6.53 2.12
CA SER A 70 6.79 5.42 1.99
C SER A 70 8.12 5.72 2.69
N ALA A 71 8.70 4.70 3.34
CA ALA A 71 9.97 4.80 4.04
C ALA A 71 11.13 5.20 3.11
N VAL A 72 11.10 4.75 1.85
CA VAL A 72 12.10 5.10 0.84
C VAL A 72 12.12 6.60 0.58
N SER A 73 10.96 7.24 0.53
CA SER A 73 10.86 8.69 0.31
C SER A 73 11.44 9.47 1.48
N ILE A 74 11.30 8.99 2.72
CA ILE A 74 11.84 9.69 3.90
C ILE A 74 13.37 9.67 3.88
N ILE A 75 13.97 8.50 3.68
CA ILE A 75 15.43 8.35 3.63
C ILE A 75 16.00 9.04 2.39
N GLY A 76 15.33 8.90 1.24
CA GLY A 76 15.72 9.54 -0.02
C GLY A 76 15.71 11.06 0.07
N ASN A 77 14.61 11.65 0.57
CA ASN A 77 14.49 13.09 0.73
C ASN A 77 15.52 13.65 1.73
N ALA A 78 15.79 12.94 2.83
CA ALA A 78 16.81 13.35 3.79
C ALA A 78 18.23 13.31 3.18
N ALA A 79 18.54 12.26 2.41
CA ALA A 79 19.82 12.14 1.72
C ALA A 79 20.00 13.22 0.65
N GLU A 80 18.96 13.52 -0.12
CA GLU A 80 18.97 14.56 -1.14
C GLU A 80 19.14 15.96 -0.53
N MET A 81 18.44 16.24 0.57
CA MET A 81 18.56 17.52 1.27
C MET A 81 19.94 17.69 1.91
N TYR A 82 20.57 16.60 2.36
CA TYR A 82 21.94 16.62 2.87
C TYR A 82 22.97 16.90 1.77
N ALA A 83 22.78 16.34 0.58
CA ALA A 83 23.73 16.47 -0.54
C ALA A 83 23.56 17.77 -1.34
N TYR A 84 22.33 18.20 -1.60
CA TYR A 84 22.00 19.29 -2.55
C TYR A 84 21.28 20.49 -1.89
N GLY A 85 21.03 20.45 -0.58
CA GLY A 85 20.46 21.58 0.16
C GLY A 85 18.93 21.74 0.04
N THR A 86 18.44 22.96 0.21
CA THR A 86 17.00 23.27 0.37
C THR A 86 16.18 23.25 -0.91
N GLN A 87 16.76 22.88 -2.06
CA GLN A 87 16.07 22.87 -3.36
C GLN A 87 14.85 21.91 -3.36
N LEU A 88 14.90 20.85 -2.55
CA LEU A 88 13.80 19.91 -2.36
C LEU A 88 12.52 20.56 -1.81
N CYS A 89 12.61 21.73 -1.16
CA CYS A 89 11.42 22.45 -0.66
C CYS A 89 10.44 22.82 -1.79
N MET A 90 10.93 22.99 -3.03
CA MET A 90 10.08 23.28 -4.19
C MET A 90 9.22 22.07 -4.58
N ASN A 91 9.63 20.85 -4.22
CA ASN A 91 8.84 19.63 -4.42
C ASN A 91 7.53 19.65 -3.61
N VAL A 92 7.56 20.20 -2.39
CA VAL A 92 6.38 20.33 -1.52
C VAL A 92 5.29 21.16 -2.18
N ILE A 93 5.67 22.25 -2.85
CA ILE A 93 4.74 23.10 -3.60
C ILE A 93 4.09 22.31 -4.74
N GLY A 94 4.87 21.51 -5.46
CA GLY A 94 4.38 20.62 -6.51
C GLY A 94 3.40 19.57 -5.99
N ILE A 95 3.67 18.96 -4.83
CA ILE A 95 2.77 18.00 -4.17
C ILE A 95 1.43 18.66 -3.84
N VAL A 96 1.45 19.86 -3.25
CA VAL A 96 0.22 20.60 -2.89
C VAL A 96 -0.60 20.93 -4.13
N LEU A 97 0.03 21.43 -5.19
CA LEU A 97 -0.64 21.70 -6.47
C LEU A 97 -1.22 20.42 -7.09
N GLY A 98 -0.49 19.31 -7.01
CA GLY A 98 -0.95 18.00 -7.44
C GLY A 98 -2.23 17.55 -6.72
N PHE A 99 -2.29 17.71 -5.39
CA PHE A 99 -3.49 17.38 -4.61
C PHE A 99 -4.69 18.26 -5.00
N VAL A 100 -4.47 19.56 -5.22
CA VAL A 100 -5.52 20.47 -5.70
C VAL A 100 -6.05 20.03 -7.07
N PHE A 101 -5.15 19.68 -7.99
CA PHE A 101 -5.52 19.18 -9.33
C PHE A 101 -6.31 17.87 -9.25
N VAL A 102 -5.88 16.93 -8.40
CA VAL A 102 -6.59 15.67 -8.16
C VAL A 102 -8.00 15.93 -7.61
N HIS A 103 -8.13 16.82 -6.64
CA HIS A 103 -9.43 17.16 -6.07
C HIS A 103 -10.38 17.80 -7.10
N LEU A 104 -9.88 18.74 -7.91
CA LEU A 104 -10.71 19.49 -8.85
C LEU A 104 -11.10 18.67 -10.09
N VAL A 105 -10.17 17.89 -10.65
CA VAL A 105 -10.37 17.20 -11.92
C VAL A 105 -10.73 15.74 -11.70
N ASN A 106 -9.88 15.00 -10.98
CA ASN A 106 -10.03 13.56 -10.86
C ASN A 106 -11.27 13.20 -10.04
N LEU A 107 -11.51 13.88 -8.91
CA LEU A 107 -12.69 13.58 -8.09
C LEU A 107 -14.00 13.86 -8.83
N ARG A 108 -14.09 14.96 -9.60
CA ARG A 108 -15.30 15.31 -10.37
C ARG A 108 -15.56 14.35 -11.53
N VAL A 109 -14.52 13.82 -12.16
CA VAL A 109 -14.65 12.89 -13.29
C VAL A 109 -14.93 11.46 -12.83
N PHE A 110 -14.25 10.97 -11.79
CA PHE A 110 -14.38 9.58 -11.36
C PHE A 110 -15.61 9.29 -10.49
N TYR A 111 -16.05 10.27 -9.68
CA TYR A 111 -17.18 10.08 -8.78
C TYR A 111 -18.53 9.74 -9.48
N PRO A 112 -18.95 10.43 -10.57
CA PRO A 112 -20.21 10.12 -11.24
C PRO A 112 -20.16 8.80 -12.01
N LEU A 113 -18.97 8.38 -12.47
CA LEU A 113 -18.80 7.18 -13.29
C LEU A 113 -18.93 5.88 -12.48
N LYS A 114 -18.88 5.93 -11.13
CA LYS A 114 -19.01 4.79 -10.20
C LYS A 114 -18.13 3.58 -10.57
N ILE A 115 -16.97 3.83 -11.17
CA ILE A 115 -16.04 2.77 -11.61
C ILE A 115 -15.16 2.37 -10.42
N THR A 116 -14.92 1.07 -10.26
CA THR A 116 -14.16 0.48 -9.15
C THR A 116 -12.65 0.46 -9.37
N SER A 117 -12.19 0.60 -10.62
CA SER A 117 -10.79 0.51 -11.00
C SER A 117 -10.46 1.47 -12.14
N VAL A 118 -9.34 2.17 -12.04
CA VAL A 118 -8.84 3.09 -13.08
C VAL A 118 -8.63 2.38 -14.42
N TYR A 119 -8.21 1.11 -14.41
CA TYR A 119 -8.01 0.33 -15.64
C TYR A 119 -9.32 0.09 -16.41
N THR A 120 -10.44 -0.07 -15.69
CA THR A 120 -11.77 -0.20 -16.30
C THR A 120 -12.24 1.13 -16.90
N TYR A 121 -11.79 2.27 -16.37
CA TYR A 121 -12.04 3.57 -17.00
C TYR A 121 -11.29 3.71 -18.33
N ILE A 122 -10.01 3.33 -18.38
CA ILE A 122 -9.20 3.35 -19.61
C ILE A 122 -9.85 2.45 -20.67
N GLU A 123 -10.27 1.25 -20.30
CA GLU A 123 -10.96 0.33 -21.21
C GLU A 123 -12.26 0.93 -21.77
N ARG A 124 -13.10 1.56 -20.93
CA ARG A 124 -14.35 2.18 -21.40
C ARG A 124 -14.12 3.41 -22.28
N ARG A 125 -13.09 4.21 -21.99
CA ARG A 125 -12.80 5.45 -22.73
C ARG A 125 -12.22 5.19 -24.12
N PHE A 126 -11.42 4.14 -24.27
CA PHE A 126 -10.72 3.80 -25.51
C PHE A 126 -11.29 2.55 -26.20
N GLN A 127 -12.25 1.85 -25.60
CA GLN A 127 -12.91 0.63 -26.12
C GLN A 127 -11.91 -0.47 -26.55
N SER A 128 -10.71 -0.49 -25.96
CA SER A 128 -9.64 -1.41 -26.34
C SER A 128 -9.11 -2.18 -25.14
N LYS A 129 -9.20 -3.51 -25.23
CA LYS A 129 -8.64 -4.43 -24.23
C LYS A 129 -7.11 -4.44 -24.25
N ALA A 130 -6.49 -4.14 -25.39
CA ALA A 130 -5.03 -4.12 -25.51
C ALA A 130 -4.41 -3.00 -24.66
N LEU A 131 -5.02 -1.81 -24.65
CA LEU A 131 -4.57 -0.68 -23.83
C LEU A 131 -4.70 -0.95 -22.32
N ARG A 132 -5.75 -1.67 -21.92
CA ARG A 132 -5.91 -2.14 -20.55
C ARG A 132 -4.77 -3.07 -20.15
N SER A 133 -4.49 -4.10 -20.95
CA SER A 133 -3.42 -5.05 -20.67
C SER A 133 -2.05 -4.38 -20.63
N PHE A 134 -1.79 -3.45 -21.56
CA PHE A 134 -0.55 -2.68 -21.55
C PHE A 134 -0.39 -1.82 -20.29
N SER A 135 -1.45 -1.11 -19.88
CA SER A 135 -1.43 -0.28 -18.67
C SER A 135 -1.19 -1.10 -17.40
N VAL A 136 -1.83 -2.27 -17.31
CA VAL A 136 -1.63 -3.20 -16.19
C VAL A 136 -0.22 -3.76 -16.20
N TYR A 137 0.30 -4.17 -17.36
CA TYR A 137 1.66 -4.67 -17.50
C TYR A 137 2.71 -3.62 -17.12
N SER A 138 2.58 -2.40 -17.64
CA SER A 138 3.47 -1.28 -17.30
C SER A 138 3.45 -0.97 -15.81
N THR A 139 2.27 -0.95 -15.19
CA THR A 139 2.15 -0.73 -13.74
C THR A 139 2.71 -1.88 -12.92
N PHE A 140 2.55 -3.12 -13.40
CA PHE A 140 3.11 -4.31 -12.75
C PHE A 140 4.64 -4.27 -12.75
N VAL A 141 5.25 -3.97 -13.91
CA VAL A 141 6.70 -3.80 -14.04
C VAL A 141 7.19 -2.67 -13.15
N GLY A 142 6.54 -1.49 -13.17
CA GLY A 142 6.92 -0.37 -12.30
C GLY A 142 6.83 -0.70 -10.81
N THR A 143 5.77 -1.40 -10.40
CA THR A 143 5.57 -1.82 -9.00
C THR A 143 6.62 -2.85 -8.59
N PHE A 144 7.01 -3.76 -9.47
CA PHE A 144 8.06 -4.75 -9.20
C PHE A 144 9.40 -4.07 -8.87
N PHE A 145 9.83 -3.11 -9.69
CA PHE A 145 11.04 -2.33 -9.42
C PHE A 145 10.92 -1.50 -8.13
N TYR A 146 9.76 -0.89 -7.90
CA TYR A 146 9.52 -0.09 -6.70
C TYR A 146 9.61 -0.90 -5.41
N ILE A 147 9.00 -2.09 -5.37
CA ILE A 147 9.06 -2.97 -4.19
C ILE A 147 10.50 -3.46 -3.95
N GLY A 148 11.27 -3.72 -5.00
CA GLY A 148 12.69 -4.05 -4.88
C GLY A 148 13.49 -2.95 -4.16
N LEU A 149 13.31 -1.69 -4.57
CA LEU A 149 13.92 -0.54 -3.89
C LEU A 149 13.44 -0.39 -2.44
N CYS A 150 12.16 -0.66 -2.18
CA CYS A 150 11.59 -0.60 -0.84
C CYS A 150 12.16 -1.64 0.12
N VAL A 151 12.53 -2.83 -0.36
CA VAL A 151 13.17 -3.87 0.48
C VAL A 151 14.67 -3.62 0.63
N TYR A 152 15.31 -3.05 -0.40
CA TYR A 152 16.74 -2.73 -0.35
C TYR A 152 17.07 -1.64 0.68
N SER A 153 16.26 -0.58 0.74
CA SER A 153 16.47 0.55 1.65
C SER A 153 16.61 0.17 3.15
N PRO A 154 15.68 -0.59 3.77
CA PRO A 154 15.83 -1.02 5.16
C PRO A 154 16.95 -2.06 5.34
N SER A 155 17.25 -2.85 4.31
CA SER A 155 18.33 -3.85 4.37
C SER A 155 19.71 -3.17 4.46
N LEU A 156 19.90 -2.08 3.71
CA LEU A 156 21.11 -1.25 3.79
C LEU A 156 21.24 -0.59 5.16
N ALA A 157 20.13 -0.08 5.72
CA ALA A 157 20.13 0.46 7.08
C ALA A 157 20.49 -0.62 8.11
N MET A 158 19.93 -1.83 8.00
CA MET A 158 20.23 -2.95 8.89
C MET A 158 21.69 -3.41 8.82
N GLU A 159 22.30 -3.40 7.64
CA GLU A 159 23.72 -3.73 7.46
C GLU A 159 24.63 -2.78 8.26
N THR A 160 24.31 -1.48 8.28
CA THR A 160 25.11 -0.50 9.03
C THR A 160 25.05 -0.68 10.56
N VAL A 161 23.95 -1.21 11.09
CA VAL A 161 23.75 -1.35 12.55
C VAL A 161 24.09 -2.75 13.07
N THR A 162 23.90 -3.80 12.27
CA THR A 162 24.15 -5.20 12.68
C THR A 162 25.48 -5.76 12.16
N GLY A 163 26.08 -5.13 11.14
CA GLY A 163 27.27 -5.65 10.48
C GLY A 163 27.02 -6.93 9.65
N LEU A 164 25.77 -7.36 9.50
CA LEU A 164 25.39 -8.49 8.66
C LEU A 164 25.40 -8.08 7.19
N PRO A 165 25.83 -8.96 6.27
CA PRO A 165 25.84 -8.62 4.85
C PRO A 165 24.42 -8.42 4.32
N ALA A 166 24.21 -7.40 3.48
CA ALA A 166 22.88 -6.99 3.01
C ALA A 166 22.00 -8.12 2.45
N TRP A 167 22.59 -9.12 1.80
CA TRP A 167 21.85 -10.23 1.21
C TRP A 167 21.08 -11.07 2.25
N VAL A 168 21.64 -11.25 3.45
CA VAL A 168 20.99 -11.99 4.55
C VAL A 168 19.80 -11.18 5.08
N SER A 169 19.98 -9.88 5.27
CA SER A 169 18.93 -8.96 5.73
C SER A 169 17.75 -8.91 4.75
N ILE A 170 18.01 -8.89 3.44
CA ILE A 170 16.97 -8.92 2.39
C ILE A 170 16.14 -10.19 2.48
N VAL A 171 16.79 -11.36 2.64
CA VAL A 171 16.08 -12.65 2.72
C VAL A 171 15.21 -12.71 3.98
N ILE A 172 15.73 -12.30 5.13
CA ILE A 172 14.98 -12.28 6.40
C ILE A 172 13.76 -11.36 6.30
N MET A 173 13.95 -10.13 5.79
CA MET A 173 12.86 -9.17 5.62
C MET A 173 11.82 -9.66 4.60
N GLY A 174 12.25 -10.30 3.52
CA GLY A 174 11.37 -10.91 2.53
C GLY A 174 10.51 -12.03 3.12
N VAL A 175 11.10 -12.91 3.93
CA VAL A 175 10.38 -14.00 4.61
C VAL A 175 9.35 -13.43 5.60
N ILE A 176 9.75 -12.49 6.45
CA ILE A 176 8.84 -11.85 7.42
C ILE A 176 7.68 -11.14 6.71
N CYS A 177 7.98 -10.38 5.65
CA CYS A 177 6.96 -9.67 4.86
C CYS A 177 5.99 -10.63 4.18
N THR A 178 6.48 -11.75 3.64
CA THR A 178 5.64 -12.77 3.00
C THR A 178 4.71 -13.44 4.01
N ILE A 179 5.25 -13.86 5.17
CA ILE A 179 4.47 -14.47 6.25
C ILE A 179 3.41 -13.49 6.75
N TYR A 180 3.80 -12.23 7.00
CA TYR A 180 2.88 -11.19 7.44
C TYR A 180 1.76 -10.93 6.42
N SER A 181 2.11 -10.82 5.14
CA SER A 181 1.14 -10.59 4.06
C SER A 181 0.19 -11.76 3.88
N ALA A 182 0.70 -13.00 3.97
CA ALA A 182 -0.13 -14.20 3.91
C ALA A 182 -1.13 -14.25 5.07
N TRP A 183 -0.67 -13.97 6.30
CA TRP A 183 -1.52 -13.90 7.49
C TRP A 183 -2.58 -12.81 7.41
N ALA A 184 -2.20 -11.62 6.93
CA ALA A 184 -3.12 -10.51 6.75
C ALA A 184 -4.20 -10.85 5.71
N LEU A 185 -3.82 -11.43 4.58
CA LEU A 185 -4.74 -11.80 3.51
C LEU A 185 -5.77 -12.84 3.98
N GLU A 186 -5.33 -13.86 4.71
CA GLU A 186 -6.21 -14.92 5.23
C GLU A 186 -7.28 -14.38 6.21
N ARG A 187 -6.91 -13.41 7.05
CA ARG A 187 -7.82 -12.82 8.04
C ARG A 187 -8.78 -11.82 7.44
N VAL A 188 -8.39 -11.15 6.36
CA VAL A 188 -9.17 -10.11 5.69
C VAL A 188 -10.21 -10.70 4.73
N ALA A 189 -9.93 -11.83 4.07
CA ALA A 189 -10.87 -12.54 3.22
C ALA A 189 -11.06 -14.00 3.70
N PRO A 190 -11.79 -14.24 4.82
CA PRO A 190 -12.09 -15.58 5.30
C PRO A 190 -13.15 -16.24 4.40
N GLY A 191 -12.74 -16.62 3.20
CA GLY A 191 -13.53 -17.29 2.19
C GLY A 191 -12.65 -17.47 0.97
N ARG A 192 -12.43 -18.73 0.55
CA ARG A 192 -11.73 -19.05 -0.70
C ARG A 192 -12.26 -18.14 -1.81
N ILE A 193 -11.45 -17.18 -2.25
CA ILE A 193 -11.72 -16.44 -3.47
C ILE A 193 -11.61 -17.49 -4.58
N ARG A 194 -12.74 -18.07 -4.95
CA ARG A 194 -12.83 -18.93 -6.12
C ARG A 194 -12.57 -17.97 -7.28
N THR A 195 -11.52 -18.20 -8.04
CA THR A 195 -11.10 -17.35 -9.17
C THR A 195 -12.18 -17.13 -10.24
N ARG A 196 -13.31 -17.85 -10.16
CA ARG A 196 -14.52 -17.64 -10.95
C ARG A 196 -15.35 -16.41 -10.55
N ASP A 197 -15.14 -15.83 -9.36
CA ASP A 197 -15.90 -14.65 -8.89
C ASP A 197 -15.22 -13.32 -9.25
N ILE A 198 -14.07 -13.36 -9.94
CA ILE A 198 -13.35 -12.19 -10.47
C ILE A 198 -13.85 -11.83 -11.89
N GLU A 199 -14.81 -12.57 -12.43
CA GLU A 199 -15.56 -12.17 -13.61
C GLU A 199 -16.48 -10.99 -13.25
N PHE A 200 -15.91 -9.79 -13.36
CA PHE A 200 -16.63 -8.54 -13.34
C PHE A 200 -17.81 -8.64 -14.31
N SER A 201 -19.03 -8.61 -13.79
CA SER A 201 -20.23 -8.52 -14.60
C SER A 201 -20.11 -7.29 -15.49
N THR A 202 -19.79 -7.49 -16.76
CA THR A 202 -20.14 -6.52 -17.79
C THR A 202 -21.66 -6.45 -17.76
N PRO A 203 -22.27 -5.29 -17.47
CA PRO A 203 -23.70 -5.15 -17.74
C PRO A 203 -23.85 -5.27 -19.26
N ARG A 204 -24.33 -6.42 -19.73
CA ARG A 204 -24.93 -6.50 -21.06
C ARG A 204 -26.13 -5.57 -21.06
N ARG A 205 -26.00 -4.43 -21.73
CA ARG A 205 -27.04 -3.86 -22.58
C ARG A 205 -26.37 -3.31 -23.82
#